data_AF-A0A329S6P4-F1
#
_entry.id   AF-A0A329S6P4-F1
#
_cell.length_a   1.000
_cell.length_b   1.000
_cell.length_c   1.000
_cell.angle_alpha   90.00
_cell.angle_beta   90.00
_cell.angle_gamma   90.00
#
_symmetry.space_group_name_H-M   'P 1'
#
loop_
_entity.id
_entity.type
_entity.pdbx_description
1 polymer ?
#
loop_
_entity_poly.entity_id
_entity_poly.type
_entity_poly.pdbx_seq_one_letter_code
_entity_poly.pdbx_strand_id
1 'polypeptide(L)'
;MSKKGGNEIQTLVRVLEKGNKDKQDIVIDDIISNPISCGYLLDFCQKQYCAENLNFFMAVDKFKDECGLLDFRDPESVQSCKEMADQIWADFLSLNSPNEVSLPSDDREQTQERMKRPGEYRSKLFDVAMQDAIKTLQKDTLMRFLKAQQYNEMASKVEAVHELIVKKVLDSDNSYQIDMPTVTTLTDEKIAKGNFSLDEILGDKILFREMLDYLEKKFKAENLKCARQIRRYEEMALQMKADDLKDFAWNLYLYFIAPGSPYEVSCTNLDRKSVQLRLGCPIKSMFEPIKENTMLVLKQDHKAFLQQLQTKTLKDRLKAEKTGSSPQKTGFLSKFKVF
;
A
#
# COMPACT_ATOMS: atom_id res chain seq x y z
N MET A 1 -13.70 -13.71 -13.88
CA MET A 1 -12.77 -14.83 -13.60
C MET A 1 -11.73 -14.35 -12.61
N SER A 2 -11.90 -14.70 -11.33
CA SER A 2 -10.97 -14.38 -10.25
C SER A 2 -9.86 -15.43 -10.22
N LYS A 3 -8.59 -15.00 -10.23
CA LYS A 3 -7.45 -15.59 -9.49
C LYS A 3 -6.11 -14.98 -9.92
N LYS A 4 -5.33 -14.64 -8.88
CA LYS A 4 -3.86 -14.49 -8.77
C LYS A 4 -3.37 -13.05 -8.61
N GLY A 5 -2.96 -12.71 -7.39
CA GLY A 5 -2.03 -11.61 -7.09
C GLY A 5 -0.60 -11.91 -7.53
N GLY A 6 -0.47 -12.70 -8.60
CA GLY A 6 0.78 -12.97 -9.26
C GLY A 6 1.06 -12.00 -10.39
N ASN A 7 0.14 -11.12 -10.80
CA ASN A 7 0.33 -10.38 -12.05
C ASN A 7 1.57 -9.47 -12.02
N GLU A 8 1.71 -8.60 -11.02
CA GLU A 8 2.78 -7.59 -11.01
C GLU A 8 4.12 -8.21 -10.61
N ILE A 9 4.16 -9.09 -9.60
CA ILE A 9 5.39 -9.78 -9.21
C ILE A 9 5.87 -10.71 -10.34
N GLN A 10 4.98 -11.52 -10.95
CA GLN A 10 5.40 -12.43 -12.04
C GLN A 10 5.77 -11.65 -13.31
N THR A 11 5.07 -10.55 -13.62
CA THR A 11 5.45 -9.71 -14.76
C THR A 11 6.83 -9.10 -14.54
N LEU A 12 7.12 -8.62 -13.33
CA LEU A 12 8.44 -8.08 -13.01
C LEU A 12 9.53 -9.15 -13.04
N VAL A 13 9.26 -10.37 -12.57
CA VAL A 13 10.20 -11.50 -12.71
C VAL A 13 10.57 -11.74 -14.18
N ARG A 14 9.61 -11.70 -15.11
CA ARG A 14 9.90 -11.84 -16.54
C ARG A 14 10.79 -10.71 -17.08
N VAL A 15 10.62 -9.49 -16.58
CA VAL A 15 11.49 -8.35 -16.92
C VAL A 15 12.91 -8.57 -16.36
N LEU A 16 13.04 -9.11 -15.14
CA LEU A 16 14.34 -9.46 -14.57
C LEU A 16 15.03 -10.59 -15.36
N GLU A 17 14.28 -11.63 -15.75
CA GLU A 17 14.78 -12.72 -16.61
C GLU A 17 15.26 -12.21 -17.98
N LYS A 18 14.57 -11.23 -18.55
CA LYS A 18 14.99 -10.52 -19.77
C LYS A 18 16.35 -9.83 -19.56
N GLY A 19 16.50 -9.09 -18.46
CA GLY A 19 17.74 -8.39 -18.10
C GLY A 19 18.93 -9.27 -17.70
N ASN A 20 18.69 -10.52 -17.30
CA ASN A 20 19.75 -11.47 -16.95
C ASN A 20 20.60 -11.89 -18.15
N LYS A 21 20.06 -11.79 -19.37
CA LYS A 21 20.81 -12.04 -20.61
C LYS A 21 21.66 -10.82 -20.96
N ASP A 22 21.00 -9.69 -21.12
CA ASP A 22 21.61 -8.37 -21.28
C ASP A 22 20.68 -7.32 -20.67
N LYS A 23 21.20 -6.50 -19.74
CA LYS A 23 20.43 -5.40 -19.16
C LYS A 23 19.99 -4.38 -20.22
N GLN A 24 20.64 -4.31 -21.38
CA GLN A 24 20.25 -3.45 -22.50
C GLN A 24 18.96 -3.89 -23.17
N ASP A 25 18.50 -5.13 -22.98
CA ASP A 25 17.22 -5.58 -23.51
C ASP A 25 16.04 -4.92 -22.78
N ILE A 26 16.23 -4.48 -21.54
CA ILE A 26 15.19 -3.80 -20.75
C ILE A 26 14.94 -2.41 -21.34
N VAL A 27 13.67 -2.10 -21.59
CA VAL A 27 13.23 -0.75 -22.00
C VAL A 27 12.48 -0.07 -20.86
N ILE A 28 12.31 1.25 -20.94
CA ILE A 28 11.69 2.04 -19.87
C ILE A 28 10.25 1.61 -19.62
N ASP A 29 9.53 1.21 -20.67
CA ASP A 29 8.17 0.71 -20.59
C ASP A 29 8.06 -0.56 -19.72
N ASP A 30 9.10 -1.42 -19.70
CA ASP A 30 9.15 -2.61 -18.84
C ASP A 30 9.17 -2.21 -17.35
N ILE A 31 9.73 -1.03 -17.03
CA ILE A 31 9.90 -0.52 -15.66
C ILE A 31 8.69 0.32 -15.23
N ILE A 32 8.25 1.27 -16.04
CA ILE A 32 7.20 2.23 -15.66
C ILE A 32 5.79 1.63 -15.71
N SER A 33 5.58 0.57 -16.52
CA SER A 33 4.27 -0.10 -16.60
C SER A 33 3.97 -0.99 -15.40
N ASN A 34 4.98 -1.35 -14.60
CA ASN A 34 4.81 -2.12 -13.39
C ASN A 34 4.96 -1.21 -12.17
N PRO A 35 3.94 -1.11 -11.30
CA PRO A 35 3.95 -0.13 -10.21
C PRO A 35 5.04 -0.39 -9.17
N ILE A 36 5.45 -1.64 -8.97
CA ILE A 36 6.54 -1.96 -8.03
C ILE A 36 7.84 -1.37 -8.56
N SER A 37 8.20 -1.67 -9.81
CA SER A 37 9.44 -1.16 -10.40
C SER A 37 9.41 0.33 -10.67
N CYS A 38 8.26 0.89 -11.02
CA CYS A 38 8.06 2.33 -11.11
C CYS A 38 8.31 3.02 -9.76
N GLY A 39 7.89 2.42 -8.64
CA GLY A 39 8.16 2.93 -7.30
C GLY A 39 9.64 2.92 -6.90
N TYR A 40 10.39 1.90 -7.31
CA TYR A 40 11.85 1.87 -7.12
C TYR A 40 12.59 2.84 -8.05
N LEU A 41 12.09 3.05 -9.28
CA LEU A 41 12.59 4.09 -10.17
C LEU A 41 12.32 5.48 -9.58
N LEU A 42 11.18 5.69 -8.92
CA LEU A 42 10.86 6.93 -8.21
C LEU A 42 11.85 7.21 -7.07
N ASP A 43 12.15 6.23 -6.23
CA ASP A 43 13.18 6.38 -5.18
C ASP A 43 14.53 6.81 -5.76
N PHE A 44 14.93 6.17 -6.87
CA PHE A 44 16.17 6.52 -7.57
C PHE A 44 16.14 7.96 -8.08
N CYS A 45 15.09 8.36 -8.82
CA CYS A 45 15.00 9.69 -9.40
C CYS A 45 14.92 10.80 -8.33
N GLN A 46 14.23 10.55 -7.21
CA GLN A 46 14.16 11.50 -6.10
C GLN A 46 15.54 11.72 -5.46
N LYS A 47 16.29 10.65 -5.21
CA LYS A 47 17.65 10.73 -4.65
C LYS A 47 18.66 11.35 -5.62
N GLN A 48 18.37 11.35 -6.92
CA GLN A 48 19.20 11.94 -7.96
C GLN A 48 18.70 13.32 -8.43
N TYR A 49 17.63 13.85 -7.83
CA TYR A 49 17.01 15.12 -8.21
C TYR A 49 16.67 15.19 -9.71
N CYS A 50 16.09 14.12 -10.26
CA CYS A 50 15.71 14.01 -11.67
C CYS A 50 14.33 13.34 -11.86
N ALA A 51 13.38 13.66 -10.97
CA ALA A 51 12.08 13.00 -10.91
C ALA A 51 10.99 13.65 -11.77
N GLU A 52 11.23 14.79 -12.40
CA GLU A 52 10.23 15.63 -13.07
C GLU A 52 9.47 14.84 -14.15
N ASN A 53 10.20 14.19 -15.07
CA ASN A 53 9.60 13.39 -16.14
C ASN A 53 8.83 12.16 -15.62
N LEU A 54 9.33 11.52 -14.55
CA LEU A 54 8.66 10.37 -13.96
C LEU A 54 7.41 10.79 -13.17
N ASN A 55 7.48 11.88 -12.42
CA ASN A 55 6.36 12.45 -11.69
C ASN A 55 5.25 12.85 -12.65
N PHE A 56 5.60 13.47 -13.79
CA PHE A 56 4.64 13.77 -14.85
C PHE A 56 4.00 12.49 -15.41
N PHE A 57 4.81 11.47 -15.74
CA PHE A 57 4.29 10.16 -16.18
C PHE A 57 3.30 9.57 -15.16
N MET A 58 3.68 9.54 -13.87
CA MET A 58 2.87 8.97 -12.80
C MET A 58 1.58 9.78 -12.57
N ALA A 59 1.63 11.10 -12.71
CA ALA A 59 0.44 11.96 -12.62
C ALA A 59 -0.54 11.68 -13.76
N VAL A 60 -0.03 11.52 -14.99
CA VAL A 60 -0.87 11.16 -16.14
C VAL A 60 -1.41 9.73 -16.02
N ASP A 61 -0.61 8.78 -15.56
CA ASP A 61 -1.03 7.40 -15.32
C ASP A 61 -2.14 7.32 -14.26
N LYS A 62 -2.00 8.08 -13.17
CA LYS A 62 -3.06 8.24 -12.16
C LYS A 62 -4.32 8.87 -12.76
N PHE A 63 -4.18 9.92 -13.58
CA PHE A 63 -5.32 10.54 -14.26
C PHE A 63 -6.04 9.57 -15.21
N LYS A 64 -5.29 8.69 -15.91
CA LYS A 64 -5.86 7.64 -16.75
C LYS A 64 -6.71 6.66 -15.95
N ASP A 65 -6.20 6.23 -14.80
CA ASP A 65 -6.92 5.37 -13.85
C ASP A 65 -8.21 6.03 -13.34
N GLU A 66 -8.11 7.27 -12.86
CA GLU A 66 -9.26 8.03 -12.32
C GLU A 66 -10.30 8.30 -13.42
N CYS A 67 -9.88 8.68 -14.62
CA CYS A 67 -10.77 8.82 -15.79
C CYS A 67 -11.50 7.52 -16.13
N GLY A 68 -10.87 6.37 -15.91
CA GLY A 68 -11.47 5.05 -16.16
C GLY A 68 -12.67 4.74 -15.24
N LEU A 69 -12.80 5.48 -14.12
CA LEU A 69 -13.89 5.32 -13.15
C LEU A 69 -15.05 6.30 -13.36
N LEU A 70 -14.86 7.32 -14.19
CA LEU A 70 -15.83 8.41 -14.37
C LEU A 70 -16.97 8.04 -15.34
N ASP A 71 -18.19 8.46 -15.03
CA ASP A 71 -19.33 8.42 -15.96
C ASP A 71 -19.45 9.75 -16.70
N PHE A 72 -18.93 9.84 -17.92
CA PHE A 72 -18.93 11.07 -18.72
C PHE A 72 -20.32 11.53 -19.22
N ARG A 73 -21.41 10.86 -18.81
CA ARG A 73 -22.78 11.36 -18.96
C ARG A 73 -23.18 12.30 -17.81
N ASP A 74 -22.49 12.19 -16.68
CA ASP A 74 -22.68 13.03 -15.51
C ASP A 74 -21.81 14.30 -15.62
N PRO A 75 -22.41 15.51 -15.56
CA PRO A 75 -21.68 16.77 -15.59
C PRO A 75 -20.62 16.91 -14.47
N GLU A 76 -20.86 16.34 -13.28
CA GLU A 76 -19.90 16.41 -12.17
C GLU A 76 -18.64 15.62 -12.51
N SER A 77 -18.79 14.42 -13.06
CA SER A 77 -17.67 13.60 -13.57
C SER A 77 -16.84 14.33 -14.65
N VAL A 78 -17.49 15.05 -15.57
CA VAL A 78 -16.78 15.86 -16.58
C VAL A 78 -15.97 16.99 -15.91
N GLN A 79 -16.55 17.65 -14.91
CA GLN A 79 -15.89 18.71 -14.16
C GLN A 79 -14.70 18.18 -13.36
N SER A 80 -14.83 17.04 -12.67
CA SER A 80 -13.70 16.39 -11.97
C SER A 80 -12.57 16.01 -12.92
N CYS A 81 -12.89 15.47 -14.11
CA CYS A 81 -11.89 15.19 -15.14
C CYS A 81 -11.13 16.47 -15.55
N LYS A 82 -11.83 17.59 -15.69
CA LYS A 82 -11.23 18.87 -16.05
C LYS A 82 -10.30 19.37 -14.94
N GLU A 83 -10.72 19.34 -13.69
CA GLU A 83 -9.92 19.80 -12.54
C GLU A 83 -8.61 19.02 -12.41
N MET A 84 -8.67 17.70 -12.57
CA MET A 84 -7.46 16.85 -12.56
C MET A 84 -6.53 17.19 -13.73
N ALA A 85 -7.08 17.45 -14.92
CA ALA A 85 -6.28 17.85 -16.08
C ALA A 85 -5.65 19.24 -15.87
N ASP A 86 -6.40 20.21 -15.35
CA ASP A 86 -5.92 21.56 -15.04
C ASP A 86 -4.78 21.52 -14.02
N GLN A 87 -4.87 20.64 -13.01
CA GLN A 87 -3.80 20.44 -12.03
C GLN A 87 -2.53 19.87 -12.68
N ILE A 88 -2.64 18.84 -13.54
CA ILE A 88 -1.48 18.28 -14.26
C ILE A 88 -0.84 19.33 -15.16
N TRP A 89 -1.66 20.13 -15.86
CA TRP A 89 -1.15 21.22 -16.67
C TRP A 89 -0.39 22.23 -15.83
N ALA A 90 -0.96 22.69 -14.71
CA ALA A 90 -0.32 23.63 -13.80
C ALA A 90 1.01 23.09 -13.26
N ASP A 91 1.04 21.83 -12.82
CA ASP A 91 2.19 21.24 -12.14
C ASP A 91 3.34 20.85 -13.08
N PHE A 92 3.07 20.52 -14.35
CA PHE A 92 4.12 19.94 -15.22
C PHE A 92 4.27 20.62 -16.58
N LEU A 93 3.22 21.25 -17.11
CA LEU A 93 3.22 21.78 -18.48
C LEU A 93 3.13 23.30 -18.53
N SER A 94 2.77 23.96 -17.43
CA SER A 94 2.74 25.42 -17.36
C SER A 94 4.14 26.00 -17.35
N LEU A 95 4.31 27.16 -18.01
CA LEU A 95 5.58 27.87 -18.02
C LEU A 95 5.94 28.29 -16.60
N ASN A 96 7.19 28.06 -16.20
CA ASN A 96 7.73 28.34 -14.87
C ASN A 96 7.19 27.44 -13.75
N SER A 97 6.58 26.30 -14.07
CA SER A 97 6.32 25.30 -13.04
C SER A 97 7.66 24.84 -12.42
N PRO A 98 7.74 24.65 -11.09
CA PRO A 98 8.92 24.05 -10.46
C PRO A 98 9.19 22.62 -10.93
N ASN A 99 8.20 21.93 -11.51
CA ASN A 99 8.36 20.59 -12.09
C ASN A 99 8.10 20.60 -13.62
N GLU A 100 8.34 21.73 -14.29
CA GLU A 100 8.12 21.85 -15.74
C GLU A 100 8.92 20.79 -16.51
N VAL A 101 8.22 19.98 -17.31
CA VAL A 101 8.84 19.03 -18.23
C VAL A 101 9.02 19.67 -19.61
N SER A 102 10.00 19.18 -20.35
CA SER A 102 10.19 19.62 -21.74
C SER A 102 8.99 19.20 -22.59
N LEU A 103 8.40 20.14 -23.31
CA LEU A 103 7.26 19.91 -24.19
C LEU A 103 7.47 20.68 -25.51
N PRO A 104 7.66 19.98 -26.65
CA PRO A 104 7.79 20.61 -27.98
C PRO A 104 6.60 21.53 -28.30
N SER A 105 6.83 22.55 -29.14
CA SER A 105 5.79 23.55 -29.48
C SER A 105 4.52 22.93 -30.09
N ASP A 106 4.69 21.99 -31.02
CA ASP A 106 3.56 21.32 -31.68
C ASP A 106 2.76 20.46 -30.68
N ASP A 107 3.46 19.73 -29.81
CA ASP A 107 2.86 18.90 -28.76
C ASP A 107 2.14 19.75 -27.71
N ARG A 108 2.69 20.93 -27.42
CA ARG A 108 2.09 21.92 -26.52
C ARG A 108 0.79 22.47 -27.07
N GLU A 109 0.78 22.93 -28.33
CA GLU A 109 -0.43 23.42 -28.99
C GLU A 109 -1.50 22.32 -29.03
N GLN A 110 -1.12 21.11 -29.42
CA GLN A 110 -2.06 19.98 -29.46
C GLN A 110 -2.63 19.67 -28.07
N THR A 111 -1.79 19.66 -27.02
CA THR A 111 -2.26 19.42 -25.66
C THR A 111 -3.19 20.53 -25.18
N GLN A 112 -2.90 21.80 -25.50
CA GLN A 112 -3.80 22.93 -25.18
C GLN A 112 -5.17 22.82 -25.85
N GLU A 113 -5.22 22.39 -27.11
CA GLU A 113 -6.50 22.14 -27.78
C GLU A 113 -7.30 21.00 -27.12
N ARG A 114 -6.62 19.94 -26.65
CA ARG A 114 -7.26 18.84 -25.91
C ARG A 114 -7.78 19.28 -24.54
N MET A 115 -7.06 20.15 -23.84
CA MET A 115 -7.46 20.73 -22.56
C MET A 115 -8.77 21.52 -22.63
N LYS A 116 -9.15 22.05 -23.81
CA LYS A 116 -10.46 22.71 -23.99
C LYS A 116 -11.63 21.73 -23.97
N ARG A 117 -11.39 20.44 -24.20
CA ARG A 117 -12.42 19.39 -24.33
C ARG A 117 -12.03 18.12 -23.58
N PRO A 118 -11.80 18.19 -22.26
CA PRO A 118 -11.22 17.06 -21.52
C PRO A 118 -12.09 15.81 -21.53
N GLY A 119 -13.43 15.96 -21.54
CA GLY A 119 -14.37 14.83 -21.63
C GLY A 119 -14.38 14.09 -22.97
N GLU A 120 -13.88 14.70 -24.05
CA GLU A 120 -13.73 14.07 -25.38
C GLU A 120 -12.47 13.19 -25.41
N TYR A 121 -11.36 13.70 -24.88
CA TYR A 121 -10.06 13.02 -24.92
C TYR A 121 -9.83 12.04 -23.75
N ARG A 122 -10.42 12.33 -22.58
CA ARG A 122 -10.40 11.47 -21.38
C ARG A 122 -8.98 11.00 -21.05
N SER A 123 -8.77 9.69 -20.88
CA SER A 123 -7.47 9.07 -20.62
C SER A 123 -6.39 9.36 -21.68
N LYS A 124 -6.75 9.81 -22.89
CA LYS A 124 -5.80 10.11 -23.97
C LYS A 124 -5.34 11.56 -24.01
N LEU A 125 -5.79 12.40 -23.07
CA LEU A 125 -5.57 13.85 -23.10
C LEU A 125 -4.09 14.19 -23.23
N PHE A 126 -3.24 13.57 -22.41
CA PHE A 126 -1.81 13.87 -22.31
C PHE A 126 -0.90 12.91 -23.10
N ASP A 127 -1.45 12.00 -23.92
CA ASP A 127 -0.65 10.98 -24.63
C ASP A 127 0.47 11.58 -25.49
N VAL A 128 0.24 12.76 -26.04
CA VAL A 128 1.22 13.48 -26.87
C VAL A 128 2.31 14.09 -25.98
N ALA A 129 1.91 14.80 -24.93
CA ALA A 129 2.84 15.41 -23.98
C ALA A 129 3.73 14.39 -23.26
N MET A 130 3.26 13.15 -23.06
CA MET A 130 4.04 12.07 -22.43
C MET A 130 5.22 11.58 -23.27
N GLN A 131 5.21 11.76 -24.60
CA GLN A 131 6.17 11.09 -25.49
C GLN A 131 7.61 11.49 -25.17
N ASP A 132 7.88 12.78 -25.01
CA ASP A 132 9.23 13.28 -24.76
C ASP A 132 9.69 13.01 -23.33
N ALA A 133 8.78 12.99 -22.35
CA ALA A 133 9.08 12.55 -20.99
C ALA A 133 9.55 11.08 -20.98
N ILE A 134 8.84 10.18 -21.66
CA ILE A 134 9.21 8.76 -21.76
C ILE A 134 10.54 8.59 -22.52
N LYS A 135 10.73 9.31 -23.63
CA LYS A 135 12.02 9.29 -24.38
C LYS A 135 13.18 9.75 -23.49
N THR A 136 12.98 10.77 -22.67
CA THR A 136 14.00 11.27 -21.73
C THR A 136 14.31 10.21 -20.66
N LEU A 137 13.29 9.59 -20.08
CA LEU A 137 13.49 8.50 -19.13
C LEU A 137 14.26 7.32 -19.76
N GLN A 138 13.94 6.94 -21.00
CA GLN A 138 14.63 5.89 -21.74
C GLN A 138 16.11 6.22 -21.97
N LYS A 139 16.42 7.44 -22.44
CA LYS A 139 17.77 7.82 -22.84
C LYS A 139 18.67 8.14 -21.65
N ASP A 140 18.16 8.87 -20.67
CA ASP A 140 18.99 9.52 -19.65
C ASP A 140 18.86 8.88 -18.26
N THR A 141 17.75 8.19 -17.99
CA THR A 141 17.45 7.66 -16.64
C THR A 141 17.65 6.15 -16.57
N LEU A 142 17.13 5.40 -17.55
CA LEU A 142 17.07 3.93 -17.49
C LEU A 142 18.42 3.28 -17.22
N MET A 143 19.45 3.59 -18.03
CA MET A 143 20.76 2.96 -17.88
C MET A 143 21.46 3.27 -16.56
N ARG A 144 21.16 4.42 -15.95
CA ARG A 144 21.65 4.76 -14.60
C ARG A 144 20.88 3.97 -13.55
N PHE A 145 19.55 3.90 -13.68
CA PHE A 145 18.70 3.11 -12.79
C PHE A 145 19.09 1.63 -12.77
N LEU A 146 19.30 1.00 -13.93
CA LEU A 146 19.70 -0.42 -14.05
C LEU A 146 21.04 -0.76 -13.39
N LYS A 147 21.87 0.26 -13.11
CA LYS A 147 23.16 0.15 -12.39
C LYS A 147 23.05 0.60 -10.93
N ALA A 148 21.94 1.20 -10.54
CA ALA A 148 21.74 1.77 -9.22
C ALA A 148 21.40 0.70 -8.17
N GLN A 149 21.60 1.06 -6.91
CA GLN A 149 21.26 0.20 -5.77
C GLN A 149 19.76 -0.15 -5.76
N GLN A 150 18.88 0.79 -6.09
CA GLN A 150 17.43 0.61 -6.11
C GLN A 150 16.98 -0.53 -7.02
N TYR A 151 17.58 -0.63 -8.22
CA TYR A 151 17.26 -1.72 -9.13
C TYR A 151 17.72 -3.08 -8.57
N ASN A 152 18.93 -3.14 -8.03
CA ASN A 152 19.47 -4.39 -7.47
C ASN A 152 18.69 -4.83 -6.22
N GLU A 153 18.31 -3.88 -5.36
CA GLU A 153 17.47 -4.11 -4.19
C GLU A 153 16.09 -4.65 -4.61
N MET A 154 15.43 -3.98 -5.57
CA MET A 154 14.17 -4.42 -6.14
C MET A 154 14.27 -5.83 -6.71
N ALA A 155 15.28 -6.10 -7.55
CA ALA A 155 15.46 -7.39 -8.20
C ALA A 155 15.58 -8.51 -7.16
N SER A 156 16.49 -8.35 -6.20
CA SER A 156 16.69 -9.30 -5.10
C SER A 156 15.40 -9.52 -4.28
N LYS A 157 14.69 -8.45 -3.93
CA LYS A 157 13.44 -8.55 -3.17
C LYS A 157 12.35 -9.28 -3.97
N VAL A 158 12.17 -8.96 -5.24
CA VAL A 158 11.16 -9.55 -6.12
C VAL A 158 11.44 -11.04 -6.35
N GLU A 159 12.69 -11.42 -6.59
CA GLU A 159 13.10 -12.83 -6.72
C GLU A 159 12.81 -13.61 -5.43
N ALA A 160 13.23 -13.08 -4.27
CA ALA A 160 12.97 -13.71 -2.97
C ALA A 160 11.46 -13.87 -2.72
N VAL A 161 10.67 -12.83 -2.99
CA VAL A 161 9.20 -12.88 -2.84
C VAL A 161 8.58 -13.87 -3.82
N HIS A 162 9.05 -13.92 -5.07
CA HIS A 162 8.58 -14.87 -6.06
C HIS A 162 8.80 -16.32 -5.59
N GLU A 163 9.98 -16.61 -5.03
CA GLU A 163 10.26 -17.92 -4.43
C GLU A 163 9.31 -18.25 -3.28
N LEU A 164 9.03 -17.30 -2.37
CA LEU A 164 8.09 -17.49 -1.27
C LEU A 164 6.69 -17.84 -1.78
N ILE A 165 6.24 -17.18 -2.84
CA ILE A 165 4.94 -17.42 -3.48
C ILE A 165 4.91 -18.81 -4.14
N VAL A 166 5.93 -19.15 -4.93
CA VAL A 166 6.00 -20.45 -5.63
C VAL A 166 6.05 -21.61 -4.64
N LYS A 167 6.80 -21.46 -3.54
CA LYS A 167 6.92 -22.44 -2.46
C LYS A 167 5.73 -22.42 -1.48
N LYS A 168 4.75 -21.52 -1.68
CA LYS A 168 3.60 -21.31 -0.78
C LYS A 168 3.99 -21.08 0.69
N VAL A 169 5.13 -20.45 0.92
CA VAL A 169 5.63 -20.19 2.28
C VAL A 169 4.73 -19.20 3.00
N LEU A 170 4.17 -18.22 2.28
CA LEU A 170 3.25 -17.23 2.85
C LEU A 170 1.99 -17.89 3.46
N ASP A 171 1.54 -19.00 2.89
CA ASP A 171 0.35 -19.75 3.34
C ASP A 171 0.61 -20.59 4.61
N SER A 172 1.86 -20.75 5.03
CA SER A 172 2.21 -21.58 6.18
C SER A 172 1.81 -20.94 7.52
N ASP A 173 1.34 -21.76 8.45
CA ASP A 173 1.05 -21.31 9.82
C ASP A 173 2.33 -20.71 10.46
N ASN A 174 2.22 -19.48 10.96
CA ASN A 174 3.31 -18.67 11.53
C ASN A 174 4.32 -18.08 10.52
N SER A 175 4.00 -18.05 9.22
CA SER A 175 4.80 -17.32 8.21
C SER A 175 4.97 -15.83 8.54
N TYR A 176 3.99 -15.26 9.25
CA TYR A 176 3.99 -13.88 9.69
C TYR A 176 3.48 -13.72 11.12
N GLN A 177 4.26 -12.99 11.92
CA GLN A 177 3.90 -12.64 13.27
C GLN A 177 3.32 -11.22 13.31
N ILE A 178 2.07 -11.11 13.76
CA ILE A 178 1.40 -9.82 14.00
C ILE A 178 2.10 -9.09 15.13
N ASP A 179 2.58 -7.87 14.89
CA ASP A 179 3.05 -6.98 15.95
C ASP A 179 1.86 -6.58 16.85
N MET A 180 1.85 -7.06 18.08
CA MET A 180 0.79 -6.82 19.07
C MET A 180 1.06 -5.52 19.85
N PRO A 181 0.03 -4.77 20.28
CA PRO A 181 0.25 -3.66 21.20
C PRO A 181 0.89 -4.16 22.50
N THR A 182 1.92 -3.44 22.96
CA THR A 182 2.67 -3.77 24.18
C THR A 182 2.30 -2.89 25.37
N VAL A 183 1.69 -1.73 25.10
CA VAL A 183 1.33 -0.74 26.12
C VAL A 183 -0.08 -1.00 26.64
N THR A 184 -0.24 -0.96 27.96
CA THR A 184 -1.55 -0.99 28.62
C THR A 184 -1.91 0.42 29.07
N THR A 185 -2.89 1.02 28.40
CA THR A 185 -3.49 2.33 28.69
C THR A 185 -4.83 2.22 29.44
N LEU A 186 -5.35 1.01 29.58
CA LEU A 186 -6.58 0.68 30.28
C LEU A 186 -6.44 0.95 31.79
N THR A 187 -7.43 1.64 32.36
CA THR A 187 -7.49 1.93 33.79
C THR A 187 -8.84 1.51 34.37
N ASP A 188 -8.94 1.41 35.70
CA ASP A 188 -10.20 1.10 36.37
C ASP A 188 -11.30 2.14 36.07
N GLU A 189 -10.92 3.41 35.91
CA GLU A 189 -11.85 4.49 35.50
C GLU A 189 -12.34 4.29 34.07
N LYS A 190 -11.46 3.92 33.13
CA LYS A 190 -11.85 3.64 31.74
C LYS A 190 -12.76 2.40 31.67
N ILE A 191 -12.46 1.36 32.45
CA ILE A 191 -13.29 0.16 32.57
C ILE A 191 -14.70 0.51 33.08
N ALA A 192 -14.80 1.40 34.07
CA ALA A 192 -16.08 1.84 34.62
C ALA A 192 -16.94 2.62 33.59
N LYS A 193 -16.30 3.39 32.70
CA LYS A 193 -16.99 4.08 31.60
C LYS A 193 -17.54 3.11 30.55
N GLY A 194 -16.83 2.01 30.29
CA GLY A 194 -17.29 0.93 29.40
C GLY A 194 -17.42 1.29 27.91
N ASN A 195 -16.94 2.46 27.50
CA ASN A 195 -16.93 2.89 26.10
C ASN A 195 -15.47 3.07 25.65
N PHE A 196 -15.06 2.32 24.63
CA PHE A 196 -13.70 2.35 24.09
C PHE A 196 -13.79 2.60 22.60
N SER A 197 -13.08 3.61 22.10
CA SER A 197 -12.94 3.84 20.66
C SER A 197 -12.10 2.75 19.98
N LEU A 198 -12.23 2.60 18.67
CA LEU A 198 -11.35 1.69 17.91
C LEU A 198 -9.87 2.09 18.02
N ASP A 199 -9.58 3.39 18.10
CA ASP A 199 -8.20 3.86 18.28
C ASP A 199 -7.62 3.43 19.65
N GLU A 200 -8.41 3.54 20.72
CA GLU A 200 -8.01 3.02 22.04
C GLU A 200 -7.81 1.50 22.00
N ILE A 201 -8.68 0.77 21.31
CA ILE A 201 -8.54 -0.68 21.17
C ILE A 201 -7.26 -1.05 20.41
N LEU A 202 -6.92 -0.34 19.33
CA LEU A 202 -5.72 -0.61 18.53
C LEU A 202 -4.42 -0.28 19.25
N GLY A 203 -4.45 0.66 20.21
CA GLY A 203 -3.27 1.08 20.98
C GLY A 203 -3.07 0.35 22.31
N ASP A 204 -4.08 -0.36 22.82
CA ASP A 204 -4.06 -0.97 24.14
C ASP A 204 -3.91 -2.49 24.08
N LYS A 205 -2.91 -3.03 24.79
CA LYS A 205 -2.60 -4.46 24.84
C LYS A 205 -3.78 -5.34 25.26
N ILE A 206 -4.53 -4.92 26.28
CA ILE A 206 -5.64 -5.72 26.84
C ILE A 206 -6.85 -5.62 25.92
N LEU A 207 -7.25 -4.41 25.54
CA LEU A 207 -8.42 -4.20 24.68
C LEU A 207 -8.23 -4.83 23.30
N PHE A 208 -7.03 -4.68 22.71
CA PHE A 208 -6.70 -5.32 21.44
C PHE A 208 -6.85 -6.83 21.52
N ARG A 209 -6.34 -7.45 22.60
CA ARG A 209 -6.44 -8.89 22.80
C ARG A 209 -7.89 -9.36 22.91
N GLU A 210 -8.73 -8.62 23.63
CA GLU A 210 -10.16 -8.93 23.75
C GLU A 210 -10.88 -8.83 22.39
N MET A 211 -10.62 -7.76 21.62
CA MET A 211 -11.23 -7.61 20.29
C MET A 211 -10.72 -8.67 19.31
N LEU A 212 -9.44 -9.02 19.39
CA LEU A 212 -8.84 -10.09 18.60
C LEU A 212 -9.50 -11.44 18.92
N ASP A 213 -9.59 -11.82 20.19
CA ASP A 213 -10.24 -13.07 20.62
C ASP A 213 -11.72 -13.12 20.18
N TYR A 214 -12.42 -11.98 20.18
CA TYR A 214 -13.79 -11.86 19.69
C TYR A 214 -13.90 -12.05 18.17
N LEU A 215 -13.03 -11.41 17.38
CA LEU A 215 -13.06 -11.48 15.92
C LEU A 215 -12.52 -12.81 15.38
N GLU A 216 -11.55 -13.43 16.04
CA GLU A 216 -11.01 -14.74 15.64
C GLU A 216 -12.08 -15.84 15.76
N LYS A 217 -12.92 -15.81 16.81
CA LYS A 217 -14.09 -16.70 16.93
C LYS A 217 -15.11 -16.52 15.80
N LYS A 218 -15.11 -15.36 15.16
CA LYS A 218 -15.98 -15.03 14.03
C LYS A 218 -15.31 -15.20 12.67
N PHE A 219 -14.03 -15.58 12.64
CA PHE A 219 -13.21 -15.63 11.42
C PHE A 219 -13.18 -14.28 10.66
N LYS A 220 -13.04 -13.17 11.39
CA LYS A 220 -13.06 -11.78 10.87
C LYS A 220 -11.94 -10.89 11.42
N ALA A 221 -10.82 -11.49 11.79
CA ALA A 221 -9.74 -10.80 12.50
C ALA A 221 -8.74 -10.08 11.57
N GLU A 222 -8.80 -10.33 10.26
CA GLU A 222 -7.89 -9.80 9.24
C GLU A 222 -7.86 -8.27 9.25
N ASN A 223 -9.02 -7.62 9.34
CA ASN A 223 -9.12 -6.17 9.41
C ASN A 223 -8.47 -5.61 10.69
N LEU A 224 -8.67 -6.25 11.84
CA LEU A 224 -8.04 -5.80 13.10
C LEU A 224 -6.52 -5.93 13.05
N LYS A 225 -6.03 -7.07 12.51
CA LYS A 225 -4.60 -7.34 12.32
C LYS A 225 -3.98 -6.31 11.38
N CYS A 226 -4.63 -6.03 10.24
CA CYS A 226 -4.18 -5.05 9.26
C CYS A 226 -4.12 -3.64 9.85
N ALA A 227 -5.20 -3.17 10.50
CA ALA A 227 -5.23 -1.84 11.13
C ALA A 227 -4.12 -1.67 12.16
N ARG A 228 -3.83 -2.71 12.96
CA ARG A 228 -2.72 -2.70 13.91
C ARG A 228 -1.36 -2.61 13.22
N GLN A 229 -1.13 -3.40 12.17
CA GLN A 229 0.14 -3.34 11.44
C GLN A 229 0.33 -1.99 10.73
N ILE A 230 -0.73 -1.39 10.17
CA ILE A 230 -0.65 -0.04 9.58
C ILE A 230 -0.31 1.00 10.65
N ARG A 231 -0.99 0.97 11.81
CA ARG A 231 -0.67 1.87 12.92
C ARG A 231 0.78 1.72 13.36
N ARG A 232 1.29 0.48 13.44
CA ARG A 232 2.69 0.22 13.78
C ARG A 232 3.66 0.81 12.75
N TYR A 233 3.36 0.65 11.47
CA TYR A 233 4.12 1.25 10.39
C TYR A 233 4.13 2.79 10.49
N GLU A 234 2.99 3.42 10.78
CA GLU A 234 2.90 4.88 10.98
C GLU A 234 3.71 5.37 12.18
N GLU A 235 3.73 4.60 13.29
CA GLU A 235 4.56 4.87 14.46
C GLU A 235 6.06 4.78 14.12
N MET A 236 6.47 3.75 13.38
CA MET A 236 7.85 3.60 12.89
C MET A 236 8.25 4.73 11.94
N ALA A 237 7.34 5.15 11.05
CA ALA A 237 7.58 6.20 10.08
C ALA A 237 7.74 7.60 10.69
N LEU A 238 7.38 7.79 11.97
CA LEU A 238 7.70 9.02 12.72
C LEU A 238 9.15 9.08 13.20
N GLN A 239 9.85 7.94 13.25
CA GLN A 239 11.17 7.82 13.89
C GLN A 239 12.25 7.30 12.93
N MET A 240 11.86 6.62 11.86
CA MET A 240 12.75 5.92 10.94
C MET A 240 12.74 6.58 9.56
N LYS A 241 13.82 6.38 8.79
CA LYS A 241 13.89 6.83 7.40
C LYS A 241 13.14 5.86 6.49
N ALA A 242 12.75 6.32 5.31
CA ALA A 242 12.00 5.52 4.33
C ALA A 242 12.66 4.18 3.99
N ASP A 243 13.99 4.15 3.82
CA ASP A 243 14.73 2.92 3.50
C ASP A 243 14.59 1.84 4.59
N ASP A 244 14.54 2.23 5.87
CA ASP A 244 14.40 1.29 6.99
C ASP A 244 12.97 0.73 7.14
N LEU A 245 11.99 1.31 6.43
CA LEU A 245 10.59 0.91 6.48
C LEU A 245 10.23 -0.11 5.39
N LYS A 246 11.10 -0.32 4.39
CA LYS A 246 10.78 -1.11 3.18
C LYS A 246 10.36 -2.53 3.50
N ASP A 247 11.08 -3.22 4.39
CA ASP A 247 10.73 -4.60 4.75
C ASP A 247 9.37 -4.69 5.45
N PHE A 248 9.05 -3.72 6.32
CA PHE A 248 7.73 -3.67 6.95
C PHE A 248 6.63 -3.36 5.93
N ALA A 249 6.88 -2.43 5.00
CA ALA A 249 5.94 -2.09 3.92
C ALA A 249 5.67 -3.29 3.00
N TRP A 250 6.72 -4.03 2.62
CA TRP A 250 6.61 -5.27 1.87
C TRP A 250 5.82 -6.35 2.62
N ASN A 251 6.07 -6.53 3.91
CA ASN A 251 5.31 -7.48 4.72
C ASN A 251 3.82 -7.10 4.80
N LEU A 252 3.51 -5.83 5.06
CA LEU A 252 2.13 -5.33 5.02
C LEU A 252 1.47 -5.61 3.67
N TYR A 253 2.18 -5.33 2.57
CA TYR A 253 1.69 -5.63 1.24
C TYR A 253 1.43 -7.13 1.04
N LEU A 254 2.41 -7.99 1.29
CA LEU A 254 2.33 -9.43 1.02
C LEU A 254 1.33 -10.17 1.89
N TYR A 255 1.15 -9.75 3.14
CA TYR A 255 0.30 -10.47 4.09
C TYR A 255 -1.13 -9.94 4.17
N PHE A 256 -1.42 -8.72 3.70
CA PHE A 256 -2.76 -8.12 3.80
C PHE A 256 -3.30 -7.54 2.49
N ILE A 257 -2.46 -7.09 1.55
CA ILE A 257 -2.89 -6.24 0.43
C ILE A 257 -2.64 -6.89 -0.93
N ALA A 258 -1.72 -7.85 -1.05
CA ALA A 258 -1.48 -8.57 -2.29
C ALA A 258 -2.66 -9.53 -2.58
N PRO A 259 -3.04 -9.76 -3.85
CA PRO A 259 -4.18 -10.64 -4.09
C PRO A 259 -3.86 -12.10 -3.76
N GLY A 260 -4.68 -12.72 -2.91
CA GLY A 260 -4.39 -14.02 -2.30
C GLY A 260 -3.50 -13.96 -1.06
N SER A 261 -3.32 -12.78 -0.45
CA SER A 261 -2.65 -12.63 0.85
C SER A 261 -3.31 -13.51 1.94
N PRO A 262 -2.53 -14.08 2.88
CA PRO A 262 -3.08 -14.89 3.98
C PRO A 262 -4.11 -14.16 4.87
N TYR A 263 -3.94 -12.85 5.05
CA TYR A 263 -4.87 -11.98 5.78
C TYR A 263 -5.45 -10.90 4.85
N GLU A 264 -5.76 -11.28 3.60
CA GLU A 264 -6.22 -10.34 2.59
C GLU A 264 -7.41 -9.49 3.07
N VAL A 265 -7.21 -8.17 3.11
CA VAL A 265 -8.28 -7.20 3.36
C VAL A 265 -8.86 -6.70 2.04
N SER A 266 -10.14 -6.30 2.07
CA SER A 266 -10.78 -5.71 0.91
C SER A 266 -10.12 -4.37 0.56
N CYS A 267 -9.77 -4.19 -0.70
CA CYS A 267 -9.28 -2.92 -1.26
C CYS A 267 -9.43 -2.93 -2.78
N THR A 268 -9.44 -1.75 -3.40
CA THR A 268 -9.55 -1.60 -4.85
C THR A 268 -8.21 -1.89 -5.53
N ASN A 269 -8.23 -2.07 -6.86
CA ASN A 269 -6.99 -2.18 -7.63
C ASN A 269 -6.15 -0.89 -7.58
N LEU A 270 -6.79 0.27 -7.48
CA LEU A 270 -6.08 1.55 -7.35
C LEU A 270 -5.38 1.68 -6.01
N ASP A 271 -5.99 1.18 -4.93
CA ASP A 271 -5.33 1.15 -3.62
C ASP A 271 -4.09 0.25 -3.67
N ARG A 272 -4.19 -0.94 -4.29
CA ARG A 272 -3.05 -1.85 -4.45
C ARG A 272 -1.94 -1.22 -5.29
N LYS A 273 -2.27 -0.60 -6.42
CA LYS A 273 -1.32 0.11 -7.29
C LYS A 273 -0.61 1.22 -6.52
N SER A 274 -1.36 2.00 -5.73
CA SER A 274 -0.83 3.09 -4.91
C SER A 274 0.16 2.60 -3.84
N VAL A 275 -0.13 1.46 -3.21
CA VAL A 275 0.78 0.81 -2.26
C VAL A 275 2.03 0.29 -2.97
N GLN A 276 1.88 -0.39 -4.12
CA GLN A 276 2.99 -0.92 -4.91
C GLN A 276 3.98 0.17 -5.34
N LEU A 277 3.48 1.33 -5.80
CA LEU A 277 4.27 2.52 -6.17
C LEU A 277 5.11 3.09 -5.01
N ARG A 278 4.83 2.71 -3.76
CA ARG A 278 5.53 3.19 -2.56
C ARG A 278 6.41 2.15 -1.89
N LEU A 279 6.46 0.90 -2.39
CA LEU A 279 7.32 -0.14 -1.81
C LEU A 279 8.81 0.20 -1.90
N GLY A 280 9.23 0.89 -2.96
CA GLY A 280 10.61 1.37 -3.16
C GLY A 280 10.95 2.68 -2.44
N CYS A 281 9.94 3.47 -2.06
CA CYS A 281 10.10 4.73 -1.33
C CYS A 281 8.93 4.91 -0.33
N PRO A 282 8.94 4.17 0.78
CA PRO A 282 7.80 4.16 1.71
C PRO A 282 7.58 5.54 2.34
N ILE A 283 6.32 5.95 2.44
CA ILE A 283 5.90 7.16 3.15
C ILE A 283 4.89 6.81 4.23
N LYS A 284 4.78 7.63 5.28
CA LYS A 284 3.88 7.37 6.42
C LYS A 284 2.44 7.08 5.98
N SER A 285 1.91 7.83 5.02
CA SER A 285 0.52 7.76 4.56
C SER A 285 0.26 6.74 3.44
N MET A 286 1.24 5.89 3.08
CA MET A 286 1.09 5.00 1.90
C MET A 286 -0.05 3.97 2.02
N PHE A 287 -0.55 3.73 3.24
CA PHE A 287 -1.64 2.81 3.52
C PHE A 287 -2.95 3.51 3.92
N GLU A 288 -3.07 4.84 3.77
CA GLU A 288 -4.25 5.59 4.23
C GLU A 288 -5.58 5.03 3.69
N PRO A 289 -5.74 4.76 2.38
CA PRO A 289 -7.01 4.22 1.86
C PRO A 289 -7.34 2.82 2.43
N ILE A 290 -6.30 1.99 2.62
CA ILE A 290 -6.44 0.66 3.23
C ILE A 290 -6.89 0.78 4.68
N LYS A 291 -6.29 1.71 5.43
CA LYS A 291 -6.63 2.00 6.82
C LYS A 291 -8.08 2.46 6.94
N GLU A 292 -8.50 3.42 6.12
CA GLU A 292 -9.87 3.93 6.13
C GLU A 292 -10.90 2.80 5.89
N ASN A 293 -10.70 1.98 4.86
CA ASN A 293 -11.61 0.87 4.59
C ASN A 293 -11.63 -0.17 5.73
N THR A 294 -10.44 -0.52 6.24
CA THR A 294 -10.31 -1.45 7.37
C THR A 294 -11.03 -0.94 8.62
N MET A 295 -10.91 0.35 8.92
CA MET A 295 -11.57 0.98 10.05
C MET A 295 -13.10 1.05 9.88
N LEU A 296 -13.58 1.28 8.65
CA LEU A 296 -15.01 1.22 8.32
C LEU A 296 -15.59 -0.18 8.57
N VAL A 297 -14.86 -1.23 8.18
CA VAL A 297 -15.27 -2.62 8.43
C VAL A 297 -15.30 -2.92 9.93
N LEU A 298 -14.25 -2.55 10.67
CA LEU A 298 -14.19 -2.76 12.14
C LEU A 298 -15.31 -2.04 12.89
N LYS A 299 -15.74 -0.87 12.40
CA LYS A 299 -16.85 -0.11 12.98
C LYS A 299 -18.17 -0.88 12.98
N GLN A 300 -18.37 -1.80 12.03
CA GLN A 300 -19.58 -2.63 11.96
C GLN A 300 -19.67 -3.63 13.12
N ASP A 301 -18.54 -4.15 13.59
CA ASP A 301 -18.46 -5.11 14.70
C ASP A 301 -18.25 -4.43 16.06
N HIS A 302 -17.82 -3.16 16.08
CA HIS A 302 -17.40 -2.43 17.28
C HIS A 302 -18.47 -2.37 18.37
N LYS A 303 -19.70 -1.98 18.03
CA LYS A 303 -20.80 -1.88 19.00
C LYS A 303 -21.15 -3.24 19.62
N ALA A 304 -21.21 -4.29 18.79
CA ALA A 304 -21.52 -5.64 19.25
C ALA A 304 -20.40 -6.22 20.13
N PHE A 305 -19.13 -5.92 19.81
CA PHE A 305 -17.99 -6.24 20.65
C PHE A 305 -18.11 -5.62 22.04
N LEU A 306 -18.36 -4.29 22.12
CA LEU A 306 -18.49 -3.59 23.40
C LEU A 306 -19.62 -4.17 24.28
N GLN A 307 -20.72 -4.62 23.67
CA GLN A 307 -21.83 -5.27 24.39
C GLN A 307 -21.47 -6.63 24.99
N GLN A 308 -20.52 -7.34 24.39
CA GLN A 308 -20.05 -8.66 24.87
C GLN A 308 -18.84 -8.54 25.81
N LEU A 309 -18.21 -7.36 25.87
CA LEU A 309 -17.02 -7.13 26.66
C LEU A 309 -17.34 -7.13 28.15
N GLN A 310 -16.74 -8.06 28.90
CA GLN A 310 -17.02 -8.23 30.31
C GLN A 310 -16.10 -7.38 31.17
N THR A 311 -16.68 -6.47 31.97
CA THR A 311 -15.95 -5.63 32.94
C THR A 311 -15.08 -6.45 33.89
N LYS A 312 -15.56 -7.62 34.33
CA LYS A 312 -14.81 -8.53 35.20
C LYS A 312 -13.53 -9.01 34.52
N THR A 313 -13.63 -9.49 33.28
CA THR A 313 -12.48 -9.95 32.47
C THR A 313 -11.43 -8.86 32.32
N LEU A 314 -11.85 -7.62 32.03
CA LEU A 314 -10.93 -6.48 31.91
C LEU A 314 -10.19 -6.20 33.23
N LYS A 315 -10.91 -6.19 34.36
CA LYS A 315 -10.30 -5.98 35.69
C LYS A 315 -9.31 -7.09 36.05
N ASP A 316 -9.66 -8.34 35.76
CA ASP A 316 -8.80 -9.48 36.05
C ASP A 316 -7.52 -9.46 35.21
N ARG A 317 -7.61 -9.15 33.90
CA ARG A 317 -6.43 -8.97 33.03
C ARG A 317 -5.58 -7.78 33.44
N LEU A 318 -6.19 -6.65 33.80
CA LEU A 318 -5.47 -5.46 34.27
C LEU A 318 -4.69 -5.73 35.57
N LYS A 319 -5.25 -6.52 36.49
CA LYS A 319 -4.55 -6.96 37.71
C LYS A 319 -3.39 -7.92 37.40
N ALA A 320 -3.60 -8.87 36.48
CA ALA A 320 -2.56 -9.82 36.06
C ALA A 320 -1.36 -9.10 35.43
N GLU A 321 -1.63 -8.11 34.56
CA GLU A 321 -0.63 -7.23 33.94
C GLU A 321 0.21 -6.47 35.00
N LYS A 322 -0.46 -5.84 35.99
CA LYS A 322 0.20 -5.09 37.08
C LYS A 322 1.06 -5.97 38.00
N THR A 323 0.71 -7.24 38.14
CA THR A 323 1.41 -8.19 39.03
C THR A 323 2.50 -8.99 38.31
N GLY A 324 2.79 -8.67 37.04
CA GLY A 324 3.82 -9.36 36.23
C GLY A 324 3.50 -10.84 35.94
N SER A 325 2.28 -11.27 36.23
CA SER A 325 1.86 -12.67 36.13
C SER A 325 1.20 -12.91 34.77
N SER A 326 1.92 -13.57 33.86
CA SER A 326 1.30 -14.13 32.66
C SER A 326 0.25 -15.16 33.08
N PRO A 327 -1.03 -15.08 32.66
CA PRO A 327 -2.00 -16.10 33.04
C PRO A 327 -1.59 -17.46 32.44
N GLN A 328 -1.46 -18.46 33.31
CA GLN A 328 -1.29 -19.87 32.91
C GLN A 328 -2.42 -20.23 31.95
N LYS A 329 -2.06 -20.74 30.76
CA LYS A 329 -3.00 -21.44 29.89
C LYS A 329 -3.66 -22.54 30.72
N THR A 330 -4.95 -22.41 31.01
CA THR A 330 -5.77 -23.53 31.47
C THR A 330 -5.92 -24.48 30.29
N GLY A 331 -4.98 -25.41 30.18
CA GLY A 331 -5.03 -26.51 29.23
C GLY A 331 -6.29 -27.34 29.50
N PHE A 332 -7.26 -27.23 28.60
CA PHE A 332 -8.37 -28.17 28.55
C PHE A 332 -7.82 -29.49 27.98
N LEU A 333 -7.80 -30.48 28.88
CA LEU A 333 -7.48 -31.89 28.70
C LEU A 333 -7.73 -32.45 27.28
N SER A 334 -6.67 -32.89 26.60
CA SER A 334 -6.75 -34.05 25.70
C SER A 334 -6.04 -35.24 26.35
N LYS A 335 -6.77 -35.94 27.22
CA LYS A 335 -6.48 -37.36 27.46
C LYS A 335 -6.93 -38.11 26.22
N PHE A 336 -6.00 -38.65 25.42
CA PHE A 336 -6.18 -39.97 24.82
C PHE A 336 -4.82 -40.69 24.77
N LYS A 337 -4.79 -41.83 25.45
CA LYS A 337 -3.71 -42.82 25.48
C LYS A 337 -3.71 -43.62 24.16
N VAL A 338 -2.48 -43.95 23.71
CA VAL A 338 -2.00 -45.28 23.27
C VAL A 338 -2.97 -46.12 22.42
N PHE A 339 -2.65 -46.31 21.13
CA PHE A 339 -1.98 -47.52 20.61
C PHE A 339 -1.23 -47.18 19.32
#